data_AF-A0A847A4H8-F1
#
_entry.id   AF-A0A847A4H8-F1
#
_cell.length_a   1.000
_cell.length_b   1.000
_cell.length_c   1.000
_cell.angle_alpha   90.00
_cell.angle_beta   90.00
_cell.angle_gamma   90.00
#
_symmetry.space_group_name_H-M   'P 1'
#
loop_
_entity.id
_entity.type
_entity.pdbx_description
1 polymer ?
#
loop_
_entity_poly.entity_id
_entity_poly.type
_entity_poly.pdbx_seq_one_letter_code
_entity_poly.pdbx_strand_id
1 'polypeptide(L)'
;GWHILASFLWIAPYSANAREIVPGNALTSYMIPMFGQSWSVFAPEPINGDYHFNVRAKLTNGTETGWVSATDVELSMIQYNLAPPRAGIQSSEVASSYKNAFDNLRGPQQSVIGGNFEVENWQVGLQAALESQFEADSEAATTPNTAQIEALLGAERRATAYATQVAFAIWGDDVAAVQYRVSRQNIVPFAQRHDPNASRPEPSIVLPGWRGLLIEEGQSQENFAAVFGRQFERIAR
;
A
#
# COMPACT_ATOMS: atom_id res chain seq x y z
N GLY A 1 14.79 8.66 48.45
CA GLY A 1 13.58 9.39 48.86
C GLY A 1 12.64 9.58 47.70
N TRP A 2 12.95 10.53 46.81
CA TRP A 2 12.09 10.91 45.67
C TRP A 2 11.64 9.75 44.78
N HIS A 3 12.54 8.86 44.36
CA HIS A 3 12.20 7.73 43.48
C HIS A 3 11.11 6.80 44.04
N ILE A 4 11.18 6.50 45.35
CA ILE A 4 10.19 5.64 46.03
C ILE A 4 8.84 6.35 46.13
N LEU A 5 8.85 7.65 46.47
CA LEU A 5 7.64 8.48 46.48
C LEU A 5 7.01 8.55 45.08
N ALA A 6 7.79 8.88 44.06
CA ALA A 6 7.33 8.96 42.67
C ALA A 6 6.77 7.62 42.18
N SER A 7 7.42 6.50 42.51
CA SER A 7 6.94 5.16 42.18
C SER A 7 5.62 4.83 42.88
N PHE A 8 5.48 5.15 44.17
CA PHE A 8 4.24 4.96 44.92
C PHE A 8 3.09 5.78 44.32
N LEU A 9 3.32 7.06 44.00
CA LEU A 9 2.31 7.92 43.35
C LEU A 9 1.95 7.42 41.94
N TRP A 10 2.91 6.86 41.20
CA TRP A 10 2.69 6.33 39.85
C TRP A 10 1.82 5.08 39.84
N ILE A 11 2.03 4.14 40.77
CA ILE A 11 1.26 2.88 40.85
C ILE A 11 -0.02 3.01 41.68
N ALA A 12 -0.24 4.15 42.34
CA ALA A 12 -1.43 4.38 43.16
C ALA A 12 -2.73 4.26 42.32
N PRO A 13 -3.83 3.78 42.93
CA PRO A 13 -5.12 3.69 42.26
C PRO A 13 -5.58 5.04 41.72
N TYR A 14 -6.17 5.04 40.52
CA TYR A 14 -6.61 6.26 39.83
C TYR A 14 -7.63 7.08 40.65
N SER A 15 -8.42 6.41 41.50
CA SER A 15 -9.42 7.02 42.36
C SER A 15 -8.86 7.85 43.52
N ALA A 16 -7.54 7.86 43.74
CA ALA A 16 -6.92 8.49 44.89
C ALA A 16 -6.36 9.90 44.63
N ASN A 17 -6.47 10.43 43.40
CA ASN A 17 -5.86 11.70 42.94
C ASN A 17 -4.36 11.84 43.31
N ALA A 18 -3.68 10.74 43.63
CA ALA A 18 -2.35 10.75 44.21
C ALA A 18 -1.29 11.30 43.24
N ARG A 19 -1.54 11.14 41.94
CA ARG A 19 -0.67 11.67 40.88
C ARG A 19 -0.69 13.20 40.78
N GLU A 20 -1.74 13.84 41.29
CA GLU A 20 -1.92 15.30 41.28
C GLU A 20 -1.19 16.01 42.43
N ILE A 21 -0.71 15.25 43.43
CA ILE A 21 0.10 15.76 44.55
C ILE A 21 1.39 16.41 44.02
N VAL A 22 1.91 15.91 42.90
CA VAL A 22 3.04 16.53 42.20
C VAL A 22 2.48 17.42 41.09
N PRO A 23 2.64 18.75 41.17
CA PRO A 23 2.03 19.66 40.21
C PRO A 23 2.66 19.54 38.81
N GLY A 24 1.82 19.66 37.79
CA GLY A 24 2.22 19.63 36.39
C GLY A 24 2.77 18.27 35.95
N ASN A 25 3.69 18.30 34.98
CA ASN A 25 4.20 17.08 34.34
C ASN A 25 5.44 16.48 35.02
N ALA A 26 5.85 16.98 36.19
CA ALA A 26 7.12 16.58 36.81
C ALA A 26 7.17 15.08 37.18
N LEU A 27 6.07 14.52 37.68
CA LEU A 27 5.96 13.09 37.97
C LEU A 27 6.05 12.25 36.68
N THR A 28 5.30 12.65 35.66
CA THR A 28 5.26 11.99 34.33
C THR A 28 6.63 12.01 33.66
N SER A 29 7.30 13.16 33.60
CA SER A 29 8.63 13.31 33.00
C SER A 29 9.72 12.51 33.73
N TYR A 30 9.56 12.28 35.04
CA TYR A 30 10.49 11.47 35.82
C TYR A 30 10.27 9.96 35.62
N MET A 31 9.01 9.52 35.51
CA MET A 31 8.65 8.09 35.47
C MET A 31 8.66 7.49 34.05
N ILE A 32 8.21 8.23 33.04
CA ILE A 32 8.10 7.74 31.64
C ILE A 32 9.45 7.23 31.10
N PRO A 33 10.60 7.88 31.31
CA PRO A 33 11.88 7.34 30.84
C PRO A 33 12.26 5.98 31.44
N MET A 34 11.73 5.63 32.63
CA MET A 34 12.07 4.40 33.35
C MET A 34 11.04 3.29 33.14
N PHE A 35 9.76 3.65 33.00
CA PHE A 35 8.63 2.71 32.95
C PHE A 35 7.71 2.90 31.75
N GLY A 36 8.02 3.85 30.86
CA GLY A 36 7.33 4.05 29.60
C GLY A 36 7.56 2.84 28.71
N GLN A 37 6.66 1.87 28.80
CA GLN A 37 6.59 0.81 27.81
C GLN A 37 5.89 1.39 26.59
N SER A 38 6.63 1.59 25.49
CA SER A 38 6.01 1.88 24.21
C SER A 38 5.27 0.61 23.77
N TRP A 39 3.95 0.60 23.94
CA TRP A 39 3.09 -0.45 23.42
C TRP A 39 3.11 -0.52 21.88
N SER A 40 3.79 0.41 21.20
CA SER A 40 3.99 0.37 19.75
C SER A 40 4.87 -0.81 19.29
N VAL A 41 5.56 -1.50 20.21
CA VAL A 41 6.35 -2.71 19.88
C VAL A 41 5.46 -3.95 19.72
N PHE A 42 4.29 -3.99 20.35
CA PHE A 42 3.42 -5.20 20.36
C PHE A 42 2.27 -5.17 19.36
N ALA A 43 1.89 -3.98 18.87
CA ALA A 43 0.90 -3.85 17.83
C ALA A 43 1.21 -2.59 16.98
N PRO A 44 2.16 -2.67 16.03
CA PRO A 44 2.07 -1.81 14.86
C PRO A 44 0.65 -1.99 14.30
N GLU A 45 -0.04 -0.89 14.01
CA GLU A 45 -1.47 -0.79 13.71
C GLU A 45 -2.11 -2.09 13.21
N PRO A 46 -3.15 -2.62 13.90
CA PRO A 46 -3.82 -3.85 13.46
C PRO A 46 -4.23 -3.74 11.99
N ILE A 47 -3.98 -4.80 11.20
CA ILE A 47 -4.41 -4.87 9.80
C ILE A 47 -5.90 -4.51 9.74
N ASN A 48 -6.19 -3.40 9.06
CA ASN A 48 -7.51 -2.77 9.04
C ASN A 48 -8.15 -2.76 7.63
N GLY A 49 -7.54 -3.47 6.69
CA GLY A 49 -8.08 -3.64 5.35
C GLY A 49 -7.22 -4.57 4.50
N ASP A 50 -7.82 -5.03 3.41
CA ASP A 50 -7.18 -5.92 2.45
C ASP A 50 -6.80 -5.12 1.20
N TYR A 51 -5.61 -5.39 0.66
CA TYR A 51 -5.13 -4.79 -0.58
C TYR A 51 -5.11 -5.84 -1.70
N HIS A 52 -5.65 -5.50 -2.86
CA HIS A 52 -5.55 -6.34 -4.06
C HIS A 52 -4.90 -5.59 -5.22
N PHE A 53 -3.98 -6.28 -5.88
CA PHE A 53 -3.36 -5.86 -7.13
C PHE A 53 -3.93 -6.70 -8.28
N ASN A 54 -4.59 -6.06 -9.22
CA ASN A 54 -5.08 -6.74 -10.42
C ASN A 54 -4.36 -6.17 -11.65
N VAL A 55 -4.09 -7.03 -12.62
CA VAL A 55 -3.34 -6.70 -13.84
C VAL A 55 -4.17 -7.07 -15.05
N ARG A 56 -4.07 -6.24 -16.09
CA ARG A 56 -4.46 -6.58 -17.45
C ARG A 56 -3.41 -6.08 -18.44
N ALA A 57 -3.38 -6.67 -19.61
CA ALA A 57 -2.45 -6.33 -20.67
C ALA A 57 -3.20 -5.83 -21.90
N LYS A 58 -2.50 -5.03 -22.71
CA LYS A 58 -2.83 -4.78 -24.10
C LYS A 58 -1.83 -5.55 -24.94
N LEU A 59 -2.31 -6.40 -25.83
CA LEU A 59 -1.48 -7.22 -26.70
C LEU A 59 -1.02 -6.42 -27.93
N THR A 60 0.01 -6.89 -28.62
CA THR A 60 0.55 -6.30 -29.86
C THR A 60 -0.49 -6.17 -30.97
N ASN A 61 -1.50 -7.04 -30.98
CA ASN A 61 -2.64 -6.96 -31.90
C ASN A 61 -3.69 -5.89 -31.52
N GLY A 62 -3.47 -5.15 -30.44
CA GLY A 62 -4.38 -4.11 -29.92
C GLY A 62 -5.49 -4.63 -29.00
N THR A 63 -5.58 -5.94 -28.75
CA THR A 63 -6.60 -6.53 -27.88
C THR A 63 -6.28 -6.28 -26.41
N GLU A 64 -7.26 -5.82 -25.65
CA GLU A 64 -7.16 -5.73 -24.19
C GLU A 64 -7.62 -7.03 -23.53
N THR A 65 -6.85 -7.52 -22.56
CA THR A 65 -7.18 -8.73 -21.81
C THR A 65 -8.18 -8.44 -20.69
N GLY A 66 -8.74 -9.50 -20.12
CA GLY A 66 -9.46 -9.43 -18.85
C GLY A 66 -8.53 -9.11 -17.67
N TRP A 67 -9.14 -8.70 -16.55
CA TRP A 67 -8.43 -8.48 -15.28
C TRP A 67 -8.08 -9.82 -14.63
N VAL A 68 -6.83 -9.97 -14.23
CA VAL A 68 -6.35 -11.06 -13.39
C VAL A 68 -5.91 -10.52 -12.04
N SER A 69 -6.37 -11.14 -10.95
CA SER A 69 -5.96 -10.81 -9.59
C SER A 69 -4.61 -11.46 -9.27
N ALA A 70 -3.53 -10.67 -9.31
CA ALA A 70 -2.20 -11.15 -8.93
C ALA A 70 -2.15 -11.52 -7.44
N THR A 71 -2.90 -10.78 -6.61
CA THR A 71 -3.02 -11.06 -5.18
C THR A 71 -3.67 -12.40 -4.90
N ASP A 72 -4.71 -12.80 -5.62
CA ASP A 72 -5.35 -14.10 -5.34
C ASP A 72 -4.45 -15.27 -5.76
N VAL A 73 -3.69 -15.11 -6.86
CA VAL A 73 -2.66 -16.07 -7.27
C VAL A 73 -1.62 -16.22 -6.17
N GLU A 74 -1.09 -15.11 -5.65
CA GLU A 74 -0.06 -15.16 -4.63
C GLU A 74 -0.55 -15.69 -3.28
N LEU A 75 -1.71 -15.21 -2.82
CA LEU A 75 -2.31 -15.63 -1.56
C LEU A 75 -2.60 -17.13 -1.56
N SER A 76 -2.95 -17.70 -2.71
CA SER A 76 -3.16 -19.14 -2.83
C SER A 76 -1.89 -19.98 -2.60
N MET A 77 -0.69 -19.39 -2.65
CA MET A 77 0.58 -20.05 -2.25
C MET A 77 0.75 -20.14 -0.74
N ILE A 78 0.05 -19.28 0.00
CA ILE A 78 0.07 -19.21 1.46
C ILE A 78 -1.01 -20.09 2.06
N GLN A 79 -2.20 -20.08 1.46
CA GLN A 79 -3.34 -20.85 1.96
C GLN A 79 -2.99 -22.34 2.05
N TYR A 80 -3.24 -22.92 3.23
CA TYR A 80 -2.97 -24.33 3.54
C TYR A 80 -1.50 -24.75 3.41
N ASN A 81 -0.56 -23.80 3.49
CA ASN A 81 0.87 -24.07 3.44
C ASN A 81 1.54 -23.74 4.79
N LEU A 82 2.18 -24.73 5.41
CA LEU A 82 2.89 -24.57 6.70
C LEU A 82 4.20 -23.79 6.56
N ALA A 83 4.76 -23.71 5.36
CA ALA A 83 6.00 -23.00 5.05
C ALA A 83 5.80 -22.14 3.78
N PRO A 84 5.00 -21.05 3.89
CA PRO A 84 4.64 -20.24 2.73
C PRO A 84 5.88 -19.57 2.12
N PRO A 85 6.00 -19.54 0.78
CA PRO A 85 7.07 -18.80 0.14
C PRO A 85 6.85 -17.29 0.27
N ARG A 86 7.94 -16.50 0.27
CA ARG A 86 7.86 -15.04 0.24
C ARG A 86 7.17 -14.48 -1.01
N ALA A 87 7.11 -15.26 -2.09
CA ALA A 87 6.39 -14.90 -3.31
C ALA A 87 4.87 -14.73 -3.08
N GLY A 88 4.32 -15.21 -1.96
CA GLY A 88 2.88 -15.14 -1.69
C GLY A 88 2.33 -13.79 -1.22
N ILE A 89 3.18 -12.75 -1.05
CA ILE A 89 2.78 -11.45 -0.48
C ILE A 89 3.22 -10.23 -1.31
N GLN A 90 3.91 -10.41 -2.44
CA GLN A 90 4.57 -9.31 -3.15
C GLN A 90 3.56 -8.32 -3.74
N SER A 91 2.50 -8.82 -4.35
CA SER A 91 1.38 -8.04 -4.89
C SER A 91 0.70 -7.17 -3.83
N SER A 92 0.48 -7.68 -2.62
CA SER A 92 -0.13 -6.92 -1.53
C SER A 92 0.79 -5.80 -1.04
N GLU A 93 2.11 -6.02 -0.98
CA GLU A 93 3.09 -4.97 -0.64
C GLU A 93 3.18 -3.90 -1.74
N VAL A 94 3.17 -4.32 -3.01
CA VAL A 94 3.13 -3.38 -4.15
C VAL A 94 1.84 -2.56 -4.12
N ALA A 95 0.69 -3.20 -3.90
CA ALA A 95 -0.61 -2.55 -3.80
C ALA A 95 -0.67 -1.56 -2.62
N SER A 96 -0.22 -1.97 -1.43
CA SER A 96 -0.25 -1.12 -0.25
C SER A 96 0.67 0.09 -0.41
N SER A 97 1.91 -0.12 -0.88
CA SER A 97 2.85 0.95 -1.14
C SER A 97 2.34 1.92 -2.21
N TYR A 98 1.69 1.42 -3.26
CA TYR A 98 1.12 2.23 -4.31
C TYR A 98 -0.05 3.08 -3.82
N LYS A 99 -1.02 2.45 -3.13
CA LYS A 99 -2.19 3.13 -2.59
C LYS A 99 -1.79 4.23 -1.62
N ASN A 100 -0.83 3.96 -0.73
CA ASN A 100 -0.36 4.94 0.24
C ASN A 100 0.32 6.13 -0.46
N ALA A 101 1.13 5.88 -1.51
CA ALA A 101 1.75 6.97 -2.27
C ALA A 101 0.71 7.80 -3.03
N PHE A 102 -0.32 7.17 -3.60
CA PHE A 102 -1.43 7.83 -4.28
C PHE A 102 -2.28 8.69 -3.33
N ASP A 103 -2.59 8.18 -2.15
CA ASP A 103 -3.40 8.89 -1.15
C ASP A 103 -2.69 10.15 -0.61
N ASN A 104 -1.35 10.18 -0.68
CA ASN A 104 -0.54 11.34 -0.29
C ASN A 104 -0.44 12.42 -1.37
N LEU A 105 -0.99 12.19 -2.57
CA LEU A 105 -1.07 13.20 -3.62
C LEU A 105 -2.21 14.19 -3.39
N ARG A 106 -2.11 15.35 -4.05
CA ARG A 106 -3.20 16.31 -4.13
C ARG A 106 -4.31 15.83 -5.05
N GLY A 107 -5.54 16.30 -4.85
CA GLY A 107 -6.69 15.90 -5.67
C GLY A 107 -6.49 16.08 -7.18
N PRO A 108 -5.97 17.23 -7.67
CA PRO A 108 -5.66 17.40 -9.09
C PRO A 108 -4.60 16.42 -9.61
N GLN A 109 -3.59 16.10 -8.80
CA GLN A 109 -2.54 15.15 -9.16
C GLN A 109 -3.07 13.71 -9.25
N GLN A 110 -3.98 13.32 -8.35
CA GLN A 110 -4.64 12.02 -8.43
C GLN A 110 -5.39 11.81 -9.75
N SER A 111 -5.96 12.87 -10.32
CA SER A 111 -6.67 12.79 -11.60
C SER A 111 -5.74 12.52 -12.80
N VAL A 112 -4.48 12.99 -12.73
CA VAL A 112 -3.47 12.76 -13.79
C VAL A 112 -3.11 11.30 -13.94
N ILE A 113 -3.21 10.52 -12.86
CA ILE A 113 -2.79 9.11 -12.82
C ILE A 113 -3.61 8.23 -13.78
N GLY A 114 -4.87 8.60 -14.04
CA GLY A 114 -5.72 7.95 -15.02
C GLY A 114 -5.30 8.17 -16.48
N GLY A 115 -4.34 9.07 -16.75
CA GLY A 115 -3.79 9.30 -18.09
C GLY A 115 -2.97 8.11 -18.60
N ASN A 116 -3.02 7.88 -19.91
CA ASN A 116 -2.26 6.82 -20.58
C ASN A 116 -0.86 7.29 -20.96
N PHE A 117 0.15 6.51 -20.60
CA PHE A 117 1.56 6.76 -20.93
C PHE A 117 2.19 5.48 -21.49
N GLU A 118 1.75 5.09 -22.70
CA GLU A 118 2.16 3.88 -23.42
C GLU A 118 3.44 4.09 -24.24
N VAL A 119 4.47 4.64 -23.61
CA VAL A 119 5.75 4.94 -24.26
C VAL A 119 6.91 4.44 -23.41
N GLU A 120 8.06 4.22 -24.04
CA GLU A 120 9.32 4.07 -23.31
C GLU A 120 9.60 5.33 -22.47
N ASN A 121 10.20 5.16 -21.29
CA ASN A 121 10.48 6.26 -20.36
C ASN A 121 9.24 7.09 -19.97
N TRP A 122 8.06 6.47 -19.93
CA TRP A 122 6.79 7.10 -19.54
C TRP A 122 6.85 7.89 -18.22
N GLN A 123 7.79 7.56 -17.33
CA GLN A 123 8.00 8.23 -16.05
C GLN A 123 8.25 9.74 -16.21
N VAL A 124 9.00 10.14 -17.25
CA VAL A 124 9.30 11.56 -17.51
C VAL A 124 8.02 12.32 -17.85
N GLY A 125 7.18 11.74 -18.71
CA GLY A 125 5.89 12.32 -19.09
C GLY A 125 4.91 12.39 -17.91
N LEU A 126 4.86 11.34 -17.08
CA LEU A 126 4.02 11.32 -15.89
C LEU A 126 4.48 12.36 -14.86
N GLN A 127 5.79 12.45 -14.61
CA GLN A 127 6.37 13.44 -13.70
C GLN A 127 6.00 14.87 -14.13
N ALA A 128 6.24 15.21 -15.40
CA ALA A 128 5.90 16.53 -15.93
C ALA A 128 4.40 16.81 -15.82
N ALA A 129 3.55 15.81 -16.06
CA ALA A 129 2.11 15.94 -15.91
C ALA A 129 1.68 16.20 -14.46
N LEU A 130 2.29 15.53 -13.48
CA LEU A 130 2.03 15.71 -12.04
C LEU A 130 2.52 17.06 -11.52
N GLU A 131 3.71 17.48 -11.95
CA GLU A 131 4.31 18.77 -11.58
C GLU A 131 3.53 19.96 -12.17
N SER A 132 2.86 19.77 -13.30
CA SER A 132 2.00 20.80 -13.90
C SER A 132 0.67 21.01 -13.18
N GLN A 133 0.31 20.14 -12.23
CA GLN A 133 -0.93 20.28 -11.46
C GLN A 133 -0.74 21.14 -10.22
N PHE A 134 -1.42 22.28 -10.20
CA PHE A 134 -1.51 23.17 -9.05
C PHE A 134 -2.97 23.30 -8.64
N GLU A 135 -3.25 23.34 -7.33
CA GLU A 135 -4.57 23.72 -6.84
C GLU A 135 -4.72 25.24 -6.96
N ALA A 136 -5.76 25.73 -7.61
CA ALA A 136 -5.90 27.17 -7.86
C ALA A 136 -6.19 28.00 -6.58
N ASP A 137 -6.53 27.37 -5.44
CA ASP A 137 -7.20 28.03 -4.32
C ASP A 137 -6.64 27.71 -2.91
N SER A 138 -5.40 27.23 -2.76
CA SER A 138 -4.81 26.97 -1.43
C SER A 138 -3.39 27.55 -1.27
N GLU A 139 -3.06 28.10 -0.09
CA GLU A 139 -1.66 28.43 0.26
C GLU A 139 -0.74 27.19 0.19
N ALA A 140 -1.31 25.99 0.30
CA ALA A 140 -0.61 24.73 0.09
C ALA A 140 -0.26 24.48 -1.39
N ALA A 141 -0.92 25.16 -2.34
CA ALA A 141 -0.68 24.99 -3.77
C ALA A 141 0.62 25.63 -4.26
N THR A 142 1.16 26.63 -3.54
CA THR A 142 2.39 27.33 -3.91
C THR A 142 3.65 26.62 -3.42
N THR A 143 3.54 25.61 -2.54
CA THR A 143 4.69 24.80 -2.11
C THR A 143 4.83 23.56 -2.99
N PRO A 144 5.98 23.33 -3.65
CA PRO A 144 6.24 22.09 -4.38
C PRO A 144 6.13 20.86 -3.47
N ASN A 145 5.40 19.82 -3.88
CA ASN A 145 5.29 18.54 -3.17
C ASN A 145 6.14 17.45 -3.84
N THR A 146 7.36 17.82 -4.24
CA THR A 146 8.28 16.97 -5.01
C THR A 146 8.52 15.62 -4.35
N ALA A 147 8.66 15.57 -3.02
CA ALA A 147 8.87 14.32 -2.29
C ALA A 147 7.69 13.34 -2.44
N GLN A 148 6.44 13.82 -2.44
CA GLN A 148 5.25 12.99 -2.66
C GLN A 148 5.18 12.49 -4.10
N ILE A 149 5.53 13.35 -5.07
CA ILE A 149 5.60 12.99 -6.49
C ILE A 149 6.68 11.91 -6.71
N GLU A 150 7.88 12.09 -6.15
CA GLU A 150 8.97 11.10 -6.23
C GLU A 150 8.60 9.77 -5.59
N ALA A 151 7.96 9.81 -4.41
CA ALA A 151 7.48 8.60 -3.73
C ALA A 151 6.45 7.83 -4.59
N LEU A 152 5.53 8.56 -5.23
CA LEU A 152 4.60 7.97 -6.17
C LEU A 152 5.32 7.40 -7.40
N LEU A 153 6.22 8.14 -8.04
CA LEU A 153 6.94 7.66 -9.21
C LEU A 153 7.72 6.37 -8.92
N GLY A 154 8.31 6.26 -7.73
CA GLY A 154 8.96 5.04 -7.26
C GLY A 154 7.99 3.88 -7.01
N ALA A 155 6.78 4.16 -6.51
CA ALA A 155 5.73 3.15 -6.36
C ALA A 155 5.14 2.71 -7.70
N GLU A 156 4.89 3.65 -8.61
CA GLU A 156 4.40 3.44 -9.97
C GLU A 156 5.40 2.62 -10.80
N ARG A 157 6.70 2.91 -10.67
CA ARG A 157 7.78 2.14 -11.30
C ARG A 157 7.74 0.67 -10.87
N ARG A 158 7.70 0.42 -9.55
CA ARG A 158 7.61 -0.93 -8.98
C ARG A 158 6.33 -1.65 -9.41
N ALA A 159 5.18 -0.97 -9.36
CA ALA A 159 3.91 -1.53 -9.77
C ALA A 159 3.89 -1.90 -11.26
N THR A 160 4.44 -1.03 -12.12
CA THR A 160 4.52 -1.27 -13.56
C THR A 160 5.48 -2.42 -13.89
N ALA A 161 6.65 -2.48 -13.25
CA ALA A 161 7.58 -3.58 -13.44
C ALA A 161 6.98 -4.92 -13.01
N TYR A 162 6.36 -4.96 -11.82
CA TYR A 162 5.65 -6.15 -11.33
C TYR A 162 4.49 -6.57 -12.25
N ALA A 163 3.65 -5.61 -12.68
CA ALA A 163 2.57 -5.86 -13.64
C ALA A 163 3.10 -6.39 -14.98
N THR A 164 4.26 -5.91 -15.43
CA THR A 164 4.94 -6.43 -16.63
C THR A 164 5.34 -7.89 -16.47
N GLN A 165 5.87 -8.30 -15.30
CA GLN A 165 6.20 -9.71 -15.05
C GLN A 165 4.95 -10.60 -15.01
N VAL A 166 3.89 -10.14 -14.36
CA VAL A 166 2.59 -10.83 -14.34
C VAL A 166 2.05 -10.97 -15.76
N ALA A 167 2.18 -9.92 -16.56
CA ALA A 167 1.67 -9.94 -17.92
C ALA A 167 2.40 -10.94 -18.81
N PHE A 168 3.74 -10.96 -18.77
CA PHE A 168 4.53 -11.96 -19.49
C PHE A 168 4.26 -13.38 -18.99
N ALA A 169 4.08 -13.57 -17.68
CA ALA A 169 3.80 -14.90 -17.11
C ALA A 169 2.45 -15.49 -17.56
N ILE A 170 1.45 -14.66 -17.84
CA ILE A 170 0.10 -15.11 -18.21
C ILE A 170 -0.10 -15.11 -19.72
N TRP A 171 0.32 -14.05 -20.40
CA TRP A 171 0.00 -13.80 -21.81
C TRP A 171 1.20 -13.97 -22.75
N GLY A 172 2.40 -14.22 -22.23
CA GLY A 172 3.62 -14.40 -23.03
C GLY A 172 4.15 -13.08 -23.62
N ASP A 173 5.04 -13.20 -24.60
CA ASP A 173 5.83 -12.06 -25.13
C ASP A 173 5.04 -11.09 -26.02
N ASP A 174 3.76 -11.40 -26.32
CA ASP A 174 2.87 -10.58 -27.16
C ASP A 174 2.27 -9.37 -26.42
N VAL A 175 2.74 -9.05 -25.22
CA VAL A 175 2.27 -7.90 -24.44
C VAL A 175 2.92 -6.62 -24.96
N ALA A 176 2.12 -5.57 -25.19
CA ALA A 176 2.58 -4.25 -25.65
C ALA A 176 2.51 -3.18 -24.55
N ALA A 177 1.52 -3.26 -23.66
CA ALA A 177 1.36 -2.35 -22.53
C ALA A 177 0.64 -3.05 -21.37
N VAL A 178 0.81 -2.52 -20.17
CA VAL A 178 0.13 -3.02 -18.98
C VAL A 178 -0.74 -1.95 -18.33
N GLN A 179 -1.82 -2.40 -17.72
CA GLN A 179 -2.58 -1.59 -16.78
C GLN A 179 -2.81 -2.43 -15.53
N TYR A 180 -2.76 -1.77 -14.38
CA TYR A 180 -3.09 -2.37 -13.12
C TYR A 180 -4.17 -1.57 -12.41
N ARG A 181 -4.86 -2.19 -11.46
CA ARG A 181 -5.72 -1.50 -10.51
C ARG A 181 -5.37 -1.97 -9.10
N VAL A 182 -5.39 -1.02 -8.18
CA VAL A 182 -5.14 -1.26 -6.78
C VAL A 182 -6.43 -1.01 -6.03
N SER A 183 -6.92 -2.00 -5.30
CA SER A 183 -8.05 -1.82 -4.41
C SER A 183 -7.64 -1.98 -2.95
N ARG A 184 -8.28 -1.20 -2.08
CA ARG A 184 -8.19 -1.35 -0.63
C ARG A 184 -9.60 -1.42 -0.06
N GLN A 185 -9.92 -2.52 0.61
CA GLN A 185 -11.21 -2.69 1.29
C GLN A 185 -11.00 -2.72 2.80
N ASN A 186 -11.53 -1.71 3.49
CA ASN A 186 -11.49 -1.67 4.95
C ASN A 186 -12.29 -2.83 5.56
N ILE A 187 -11.90 -3.22 6.76
CA ILE A 187 -12.76 -4.04 7.62
C ILE A 187 -13.87 -3.19 8.26
N VAL A 188 -14.85 -3.85 8.87
CA VAL A 188 -15.85 -3.17 9.70
C VAL A 188 -15.17 -2.39 10.83
N PRO A 189 -15.41 -1.07 10.94
CA PRO A 189 -14.84 -0.24 12.00
C PRO A 189 -15.16 -0.81 13.38
N PHE A 190 -14.22 -0.71 14.32
CA PHE A 190 -14.36 -1.31 15.65
C PHE A 190 -15.70 -0.94 16.33
N ALA A 191 -16.11 0.33 16.25
CA ALA A 191 -17.35 0.85 16.81
C ALA A 191 -18.62 0.17 16.26
N GLN A 192 -18.56 -0.46 15.09
CA GLN A 192 -19.69 -1.07 14.40
C GLN A 192 -19.66 -2.61 14.46
N ARG A 193 -18.59 -3.23 14.97
CA ARG A 193 -18.46 -4.70 14.97
C ARG A 193 -19.49 -5.43 15.84
N HIS A 194 -20.14 -4.71 16.75
CA HIS A 194 -21.22 -5.27 17.57
C HIS A 194 -22.57 -5.29 16.84
N ASP A 195 -22.70 -4.58 15.72
CA ASP A 195 -23.91 -4.60 14.91
C ASP A 195 -23.90 -5.83 13.98
N PRO A 196 -24.86 -6.76 14.13
CA PRO A 196 -24.96 -7.94 13.26
C PRO A 196 -25.24 -7.61 11.79
N ASN A 197 -25.68 -6.39 11.48
CA ASN A 197 -25.92 -5.92 10.11
C ASN A 197 -24.76 -5.08 9.56
N ALA A 198 -23.67 -4.90 10.30
CA ALA A 198 -22.52 -4.15 9.82
C ALA A 198 -21.89 -4.87 8.62
N SER A 199 -21.81 -4.16 7.50
CA SER A 199 -21.12 -4.60 6.29
C SER A 199 -19.78 -3.90 6.17
N ARG A 200 -18.85 -4.55 5.45
CA ARG A 200 -17.57 -3.92 5.13
C ARG A 200 -17.83 -2.70 4.24
N PRO A 201 -17.08 -1.60 4.42
CA PRO A 201 -17.12 -0.50 3.48
C PRO A 201 -16.79 -0.94 2.05
N GLU A 202 -17.32 -0.22 1.07
CA GLU A 202 -16.98 -0.44 -0.33
C GLU A 202 -15.47 -0.31 -0.58
N PRO A 203 -14.88 -1.12 -1.47
CA PRO A 203 -13.48 -1.01 -1.82
C PRO A 203 -13.17 0.35 -2.45
N SER A 204 -12.14 1.02 -1.94
CA SER A 204 -11.52 2.14 -2.66
C SER A 204 -10.65 1.59 -3.79
N ILE A 205 -10.81 2.11 -5.01
CA ILE A 205 -10.08 1.63 -6.19
C ILE A 205 -9.28 2.79 -6.78
N VAL A 206 -8.01 2.53 -7.05
CA VAL A 206 -7.14 3.39 -7.85
C VAL A 206 -6.90 2.70 -9.18
N LEU A 207 -7.18 3.41 -10.27
CA LEU A 207 -7.04 2.92 -11.63
C LEU A 207 -6.11 3.86 -12.41
N PRO A 208 -4.80 3.59 -12.41
CA PRO A 208 -3.86 4.26 -13.29
C PRO A 208 -4.17 3.93 -14.75
N GLY A 209 -3.86 4.84 -15.66
CA GLY A 209 -3.95 4.58 -17.09
C GLY A 209 -2.94 3.53 -17.55
N TRP A 210 -2.91 3.30 -18.86
CA TRP A 210 -1.97 2.36 -19.46
C TRP A 210 -0.52 2.84 -19.28
N ARG A 211 0.41 1.88 -19.12
CA ARG A 211 1.85 2.13 -19.01
C ARG A 211 2.60 1.31 -20.05
N GLY A 212 3.64 1.91 -20.60
CA GLY A 212 4.66 1.17 -21.34
C GLY A 212 5.33 0.12 -20.45
N LEU A 213 5.81 -0.95 -21.06
CA LEU A 213 6.47 -2.04 -20.35
C LEU A 213 7.72 -1.56 -19.63
N LEU A 214 7.99 -2.17 -18.49
CA LEU A 214 9.18 -1.88 -17.70
C LEU A 214 9.78 -3.18 -17.17
N ILE A 215 11.07 -3.37 -17.41
CA ILE A 215 11.84 -4.50 -16.89
C ILE A 215 13.00 -3.90 -16.08
N GLU A 216 13.11 -4.29 -14.81
CA GLU A 216 14.21 -3.83 -13.96
C GLU A 216 15.44 -4.72 -14.12
N GLU A 217 16.62 -4.12 -13.92
CA GLU A 217 17.86 -4.87 -13.85
C GLU A 217 17.80 -5.90 -12.70
N GLY A 218 18.21 -7.14 -12.99
CA GLY A 218 18.18 -8.24 -12.02
C GLY A 218 16.83 -8.95 -11.86
N GLN A 219 15.75 -8.47 -12.50
CA GLN A 219 14.50 -9.24 -12.56
C GLN A 219 14.62 -10.41 -13.54
N SER A 220 14.31 -11.62 -13.07
CA SER A 220 14.20 -12.81 -13.92
C SER A 220 12.74 -13.07 -14.27
N GLN A 221 12.38 -12.83 -15.53
CA GLN A 221 11.03 -13.12 -16.04
C GLN A 221 10.75 -14.62 -16.06
N GLU A 222 11.75 -15.43 -16.42
CA GLU A 222 11.65 -16.89 -16.45
C GLU A 222 11.32 -17.46 -15.06
N ASN A 223 12.08 -17.09 -14.02
CA ASN A 223 11.83 -17.58 -12.66
C ASN A 223 10.48 -17.10 -12.13
N PHE A 224 10.11 -15.85 -12.43
CA PHE A 224 8.82 -15.32 -12.03
C PHE A 224 7.68 -16.12 -12.69
N ALA A 225 7.73 -16.31 -14.01
CA ALA A 225 6.73 -17.06 -14.76
C ALA A 225 6.64 -18.52 -14.30
N ALA A 226 7.77 -19.17 -14.01
CA ALA A 226 7.80 -20.56 -13.53
C ALA A 226 7.06 -20.76 -12.19
N VAL A 227 7.10 -19.76 -11.30
CA VAL A 227 6.42 -19.79 -10.00
C VAL A 227 4.99 -19.28 -10.12
N PHE A 228 4.81 -18.07 -10.64
CA PHE A 228 3.53 -17.40 -10.72
C PHE A 228 2.58 -18.08 -11.72
N GLY A 229 3.04 -18.38 -12.94
CA GLY A 229 2.24 -19.00 -13.99
C GLY A 229 1.71 -20.37 -13.58
N ARG A 230 2.57 -21.22 -12.99
CA ARG A 230 2.16 -22.52 -12.42
C ARG A 230 1.04 -22.37 -11.39
N GLN A 231 1.14 -21.35 -10.54
CA GLN A 231 0.14 -21.12 -9.51
C GLN A 231 -1.17 -20.58 -10.09
N PHE A 232 -1.08 -19.69 -11.07
CA PHE A 232 -2.23 -19.16 -11.80
C PHE A 232 -3.03 -20.28 -12.47
N GLU A 233 -2.35 -21.18 -13.19
CA GLU A 233 -2.98 -22.36 -13.79
C GLU A 233 -3.67 -23.27 -12.76
N ARG A 234 -3.10 -23.38 -11.56
CA ARG A 234 -3.65 -24.21 -10.49
C ARG A 234 -4.98 -23.67 -9.98
N ILE A 235 -5.12 -22.34 -9.85
CA ILE A 235 -6.35 -21.71 -9.33
C ILE A 235 -7.40 -21.44 -10.39
N ALA A 236 -7.02 -21.48 -11.68
CA ALA A 236 -7.92 -21.31 -12.81
C ALA A 236 -8.68 -22.60 -13.21
N ARG A 237 -8.31 -23.75 -12.62
CA ARG A 237 -8.97 -25.05 -12.79
C ARG A 237 -10.01 -25.28 -11.69
#